data_AF-A0A653I6M5-F1
#
_entry.id   AF-A0A653I6M5-F1
#
_cell.length_a   1.000
_cell.length_b   1.000
_cell.length_c   1.000
_cell.angle_alpha   90.00
_cell.angle_beta   90.00
_cell.angle_gamma   90.00
#
_symmetry.space_group_name_H-M   'P 1'
#
loop_
_entity.id
_entity.type
_entity.pdbx_description
1 polymer ?
#
loop_
_entity_poly.entity_id
_entity_poly.type
_entity_poly.pdbx_seq_one_letter_code
_entity_poly.pdbx_strand_id
1 'polypeptide(L)'
;MRYVAIILSTLYLAGCGLSLPHPATLLQHPALPKWETALKEKIEQDLPERAEIIAPRNQSISRLYELIDLNQDGLQEAVTFYRTEVNGNFNIHLLIHERKQESWSLKVRRPIAEGKAIDQLHVVLNPMKTSNQFVIGISNLETNTVYLLKNLLQPTADITKVDTYDRVTIADLNQDQQQDMLLLKKGRPAKVMYYKDVLNPSDRQAVSLVTKEGDLFADHDLFEVDSIDVSKKRGLLISFTRDAAMHVALFQLDEGRLVQHTFGNQAEIVEPMYTYPKDVDKDGIVEFAHQYTPKNSSGPIGEDKPRITAYYTWNGLDVAPFLESGFELREEQYIDLEYNFVMRFPARWATRETIDKKDNRIRFINQETNGIDFEIEVIPKNQYIASPQKKKIKEGIDYVYVVDVTKPYEEYAANVTLVE
;
A
#
# COMPACT_ATOMS: atom_id res chain seq x y z
N MET A 1 16.58 56.09 -57.73
CA MET A 1 17.35 55.00 -57.09
C MET A 1 17.29 54.96 -55.56
N ARG A 2 16.75 55.96 -54.84
CA ARG A 2 16.64 55.91 -53.35
C ARG A 2 15.36 55.25 -52.80
N TYR A 3 14.30 55.09 -53.60
CA TYR A 3 13.03 54.50 -53.15
C TYR A 3 12.92 52.99 -53.35
N VAL A 4 13.81 52.38 -54.15
CA VAL A 4 13.79 50.93 -54.43
C VAL A 4 14.37 50.13 -53.25
N ALA A 5 15.32 50.71 -52.50
CA ALA A 5 15.90 50.07 -51.33
C ALA A 5 14.94 49.96 -50.14
N ILE A 6 13.96 50.86 -50.03
CA ILE A 6 12.98 50.88 -48.92
C ILE A 6 11.89 49.82 -49.13
N ILE A 7 11.47 49.58 -50.39
CA ILE A 7 10.45 48.56 -50.70
C ILE A 7 11.03 47.14 -50.57
N LEU A 8 12.33 46.95 -50.83
CA LEU A 8 12.98 45.65 -50.67
C LEU A 8 13.22 45.29 -49.19
N SER A 9 13.32 46.29 -48.30
CA SER A 9 13.43 46.11 -46.85
C SER A 9 12.12 45.69 -46.18
N THR A 10 10.96 46.04 -46.75
CA THR A 10 9.65 45.67 -46.19
C THR A 10 9.22 44.24 -46.51
N LEU A 11 9.86 43.60 -47.50
CA LEU A 11 9.58 42.20 -47.89
C LEU A 11 10.26 41.16 -46.99
N TYR A 12 11.26 41.55 -46.18
CA TYR A 12 11.90 40.66 -45.19
C TYR A 12 11.19 40.62 -43.83
N LEU A 13 10.12 41.42 -43.64
CA LEU A 13 9.30 41.41 -42.42
C LEU A 13 7.93 40.73 -42.63
N ALA A 14 7.65 40.22 -43.83
CA ALA A 14 6.51 39.33 -44.05
C ALA A 14 6.89 37.95 -43.51
N GLY A 15 6.70 37.76 -42.20
CA GLY A 15 6.83 36.46 -41.53
C GLY A 15 5.99 35.42 -42.26
N CYS A 16 6.66 34.52 -42.98
CA CYS A 16 6.07 33.25 -43.41
C CYS A 16 5.43 32.59 -42.19
N GLY A 17 4.17 32.17 -42.35
CA GLY A 17 3.36 31.55 -41.31
C GLY A 17 4.10 30.41 -40.61
N LEU A 18 4.66 30.70 -39.44
CA LEU A 18 4.96 29.70 -38.45
C LEU A 18 3.62 29.29 -37.85
N SER A 19 2.94 28.33 -38.47
CA SER A 19 2.04 27.47 -37.69
C SER A 19 2.93 26.70 -36.73
N LEU A 20 3.18 27.30 -35.56
CA LEU A 20 3.79 26.57 -34.46
C LEU A 20 2.91 25.35 -34.22
N PRO A 21 3.45 24.12 -34.30
CA PRO A 21 2.68 22.94 -33.98
C PRO A 21 2.09 23.15 -32.58
N HIS A 22 0.81 22.80 -32.43
CA HIS A 22 0.11 22.90 -31.16
C HIS A 22 1.01 22.27 -30.08
N PRO A 23 1.22 22.87 -28.90
CA PRO A 23 2.16 22.34 -27.88
C PRO A 23 1.97 20.86 -27.52
N ALA A 24 0.78 20.31 -27.75
CA ALA A 24 0.48 18.88 -27.63
C ALA A 24 1.28 17.98 -28.58
N THR A 25 1.73 18.47 -29.74
CA THR A 25 2.55 17.71 -30.70
C THR A 25 4.02 17.61 -30.25
N LEU A 26 4.47 18.45 -29.32
CA LEU A 26 5.79 18.34 -28.67
C LEU A 26 5.78 17.33 -27.51
N LEU A 27 4.59 16.92 -27.07
CA LEU A 27 4.38 15.81 -26.15
C LEU A 27 4.20 14.52 -26.96
N GLN A 28 5.22 14.10 -27.71
CA GLN A 28 5.23 12.75 -28.25
C GLN A 28 5.47 11.78 -27.10
N HIS A 29 4.49 10.92 -26.82
CA HIS A 29 4.73 9.75 -25.99
C HIS A 29 5.93 8.98 -26.58
N PRO A 30 6.91 8.57 -25.75
CA PRO A 30 8.02 7.76 -26.23
C PRO A 30 7.50 6.59 -27.05
N ALA A 31 8.04 6.40 -28.25
CA ALA A 31 7.70 5.22 -29.05
C ALA A 31 8.03 3.98 -28.21
N LEU A 32 7.06 3.07 -28.12
CA LEU A 32 7.27 1.80 -27.42
C LEU A 32 8.46 1.07 -28.04
N PRO A 33 9.26 0.35 -27.25
CA PRO A 33 10.26 -0.54 -27.79
C PRO A 33 9.66 -1.49 -28.83
N LYS A 34 10.39 -1.79 -29.92
CA LYS A 34 9.89 -2.64 -31.02
C LYS A 34 9.31 -3.97 -30.54
N TRP A 35 9.92 -4.59 -29.53
CA TRP A 35 9.46 -5.86 -28.98
C TRP A 35 8.10 -5.74 -28.27
N GLU A 36 7.81 -4.57 -27.68
CA GLU A 36 6.54 -4.29 -27.01
C GLU A 36 5.43 -4.01 -28.03
N THR A 37 5.75 -3.25 -29.09
CA THR A 37 4.82 -3.08 -30.22
C THR A 37 4.45 -4.42 -30.85
N ALA A 38 5.45 -5.27 -31.12
CA ALA A 38 5.22 -6.61 -31.65
C ALA A 38 4.38 -7.50 -30.72
N LEU A 39 4.54 -7.35 -29.40
CA LEU A 39 3.71 -8.07 -28.42
C LEU A 39 2.26 -7.59 -28.47
N LYS A 40 2.03 -6.27 -28.48
CA LYS A 40 0.67 -5.70 -28.51
C LYS A 40 -0.09 -6.13 -29.76
N GLU A 41 0.53 -6.01 -30.92
CA GLU A 41 -0.05 -6.48 -32.19
C GLU A 41 -0.35 -7.99 -32.14
N LYS A 42 0.54 -8.78 -31.52
CA LYS A 42 0.35 -10.23 -31.42
C LYS A 42 -0.80 -10.59 -30.46
N ILE A 43 -0.92 -9.90 -29.33
CA ILE A 43 -2.05 -10.06 -28.40
C ILE A 43 -3.35 -9.73 -29.11
N GLU A 44 -3.44 -8.59 -29.80
CA GLU A 44 -4.64 -8.17 -30.53
C GLU A 44 -5.03 -9.19 -31.61
N GLN A 45 -4.06 -9.70 -32.37
CA GLN A 45 -4.31 -10.75 -33.37
C GLN A 45 -4.81 -12.05 -32.75
N ASP A 46 -4.32 -12.40 -31.57
CA ASP A 46 -4.66 -13.64 -30.87
C ASP A 46 -5.85 -13.48 -29.91
N LEU A 47 -6.54 -12.34 -29.87
CA LEU A 47 -7.76 -12.21 -29.09
C LEU A 47 -8.98 -12.72 -29.89
N PRO A 48 -9.90 -13.47 -29.26
CA PRO A 48 -11.19 -13.77 -29.87
C PRO A 48 -11.99 -12.50 -30.17
N GLU A 49 -12.91 -12.58 -31.13
CA GLU A 49 -13.83 -11.47 -31.39
C GLU A 49 -14.60 -11.11 -30.12
N ARG A 50 -14.71 -9.80 -29.85
CA ARG A 50 -15.42 -9.23 -28.68
C ARG A 50 -14.83 -9.63 -27.32
N ALA A 51 -13.61 -10.17 -27.28
CA ALA A 51 -12.87 -10.32 -26.04
C ALA A 51 -12.39 -8.96 -25.54
N GLU A 52 -12.34 -8.80 -24.21
CA GLU A 52 -11.81 -7.61 -23.55
C GLU A 52 -10.61 -8.01 -22.69
N ILE A 53 -9.47 -7.35 -22.88
CA ILE A 53 -8.31 -7.53 -22.01
C ILE A 53 -8.65 -6.98 -20.62
N ILE A 54 -8.34 -7.75 -19.58
CA ILE A 54 -8.55 -7.35 -18.20
C ILE A 54 -7.25 -7.49 -17.42
N ALA A 55 -7.00 -6.53 -16.52
CA ALA A 55 -5.86 -6.54 -15.62
C ALA A 55 -6.31 -6.85 -14.18
N PRO A 56 -5.45 -7.43 -13.34
CA PRO A 56 -5.67 -7.49 -11.90
C PRO A 56 -5.91 -6.09 -11.32
N ARG A 57 -6.86 -5.98 -10.38
CA ARG A 57 -7.26 -4.70 -9.77
C ARG A 57 -6.40 -4.33 -8.55
N ASN A 58 -6.07 -5.32 -7.72
CA ASN A 58 -5.32 -5.13 -6.48
C ASN A 58 -3.84 -5.49 -6.71
N GLN A 59 -3.16 -4.63 -7.48
CA GLN A 59 -1.72 -4.71 -7.73
C GLN A 59 -1.10 -3.31 -7.71
N SER A 60 0.18 -3.22 -7.30
CA SER A 60 0.89 -1.93 -7.23
C SER A 60 0.99 -1.21 -8.58
N ILE A 61 0.98 -1.97 -9.69
CA ILE A 61 0.94 -1.42 -11.05
C ILE A 61 -0.01 -2.28 -11.88
N SER A 62 -1.12 -1.70 -12.35
CA SER A 62 -2.04 -2.40 -13.25
C SER A 62 -1.48 -2.37 -14.68
N ARG A 63 -1.16 -3.55 -15.23
CA ARG A 63 -0.67 -3.71 -16.60
C ARG A 63 -1.60 -4.62 -17.40
N LEU A 64 -1.71 -4.35 -18.70
CA LEU A 64 -2.52 -5.17 -19.61
C LEU A 64 -1.93 -6.58 -19.84
N TYR A 65 -0.63 -6.75 -19.56
CA TYR A 65 0.07 -8.02 -19.57
C TYR A 65 1.20 -8.00 -18.54
N GLU A 66 1.56 -9.19 -18.05
CA GLU A 66 2.71 -9.40 -17.17
C GLU A 66 3.82 -10.17 -17.90
N LEU A 67 5.08 -9.82 -17.63
CA LEU A 67 6.24 -10.56 -18.14
C LEU A 67 6.77 -11.46 -17.02
N ILE A 68 6.56 -12.76 -17.14
CA ILE A 68 6.85 -13.74 -16.10
C ILE A 68 7.64 -14.88 -16.73
N ASP A 69 8.78 -15.22 -16.14
CA ASP A 69 9.52 -16.44 -16.50
C ASP A 69 8.78 -17.64 -15.91
N LEU A 70 7.91 -18.28 -16.70
CA LEU A 70 7.01 -19.34 -16.24
C LEU A 70 7.70 -20.71 -16.20
N ASN A 71 8.66 -20.95 -17.08
CA ASN A 71 9.40 -22.22 -17.14
C ASN A 71 10.75 -22.17 -16.40
N GLN A 72 11.12 -21.03 -15.82
CA GLN A 72 12.39 -20.77 -15.14
C GLN A 72 13.62 -20.95 -16.06
N ASP A 73 13.49 -20.63 -17.35
CA ASP A 73 14.59 -20.68 -18.32
C ASP A 73 15.38 -19.36 -18.44
N GLY A 74 14.95 -18.31 -17.73
CA GLY A 74 15.53 -16.98 -17.75
C GLY A 74 14.94 -16.06 -18.83
N LEU A 75 14.04 -16.55 -19.68
CA LEU A 75 13.25 -15.77 -20.62
C LEU A 75 11.84 -15.58 -20.08
N GLN A 76 11.29 -14.38 -20.25
CA GLN A 76 9.95 -14.08 -19.77
C GLN A 76 8.89 -14.37 -20.83
N GLU A 77 7.84 -15.09 -20.45
CA GLU A 77 6.60 -15.17 -21.20
C GLU A 77 5.71 -13.96 -20.91
N ALA A 78 4.97 -13.53 -21.92
CA ALA A 78 3.92 -12.54 -21.75
C ALA A 78 2.62 -13.23 -21.37
N VAL A 79 2.04 -12.79 -20.26
CA VAL A 79 0.82 -13.32 -19.67
C VAL A 79 -0.26 -12.26 -19.76
N THR A 80 -1.30 -12.55 -20.53
CA THR A 80 -2.45 -11.67 -20.73
C THR A 80 -3.71 -12.36 -20.27
N PHE A 81 -4.57 -11.64 -19.58
CA PHE A 81 -5.91 -12.11 -19.26
C PHE A 81 -6.94 -11.37 -20.09
N TYR A 82 -7.98 -12.10 -20.48
CA TYR A 82 -9.12 -11.51 -21.17
C TYR A 82 -10.40 -12.15 -20.69
N ARG A 83 -11.52 -11.46 -20.86
CA ARG A 83 -12.85 -12.02 -20.64
C ARG A 83 -13.64 -12.08 -21.94
N THR A 84 -14.54 -13.05 -22.01
CA THR A 84 -15.59 -13.12 -23.02
C THR A 84 -16.95 -13.15 -22.34
N GLU A 85 -17.96 -12.58 -22.99
CA GLU A 85 -19.33 -12.62 -22.51
C GLU A 85 -20.14 -13.58 -23.37
N VAL A 86 -20.74 -14.59 -22.73
CA VAL A 86 -21.64 -15.55 -23.37
C VAL A 86 -22.92 -15.63 -22.55
N ASN A 87 -24.05 -15.23 -23.15
CA ASN A 87 -25.37 -15.23 -22.50
C ASN A 87 -25.40 -14.46 -21.16
N GLY A 88 -24.68 -13.34 -21.06
CA GLY A 88 -24.61 -12.52 -19.84
C GLY A 88 -23.61 -13.02 -18.78
N ASN A 89 -22.98 -14.17 -19.00
CA ASN A 89 -21.94 -14.70 -18.12
C ASN A 89 -20.55 -14.37 -18.66
N PHE A 90 -19.70 -13.86 -17.79
CA PHE A 90 -18.31 -13.53 -18.12
C PHE A 90 -17.41 -14.72 -17.81
N ASN A 91 -16.59 -15.11 -18.79
CA ASN A 91 -15.59 -16.16 -18.62
C ASN A 91 -14.20 -15.54 -18.74
N ILE A 92 -13.35 -15.76 -17.75
CA ILE A 92 -11.96 -15.30 -17.75
C ILE A 92 -11.09 -16.36 -18.41
N HIS A 93 -10.18 -15.89 -19.25
CA HIS A 93 -9.25 -16.69 -20.00
C HIS A 93 -7.82 -16.19 -19.80
N LEU A 94 -6.89 -17.11 -19.96
CA LEU A 94 -5.45 -16.91 -19.94
C LEU A 94 -4.89 -17.03 -21.35
N LEU A 95 -3.96 -16.16 -21.67
CA LEU A 95 -3.23 -16.14 -22.92
C LEU A 95 -1.74 -15.99 -22.60
N ILE A 96 -0.92 -16.93 -23.08
CA ILE A 96 0.52 -16.95 -22.84
C ILE A 96 1.24 -16.91 -24.18
N HIS A 97 2.11 -15.91 -24.35
CA HIS A 97 3.03 -15.81 -25.47
C HIS A 97 4.47 -16.04 -25.03
N GLU A 98 5.20 -16.82 -25.81
CA GLU A 98 6.64 -16.99 -25.65
C GLU A 98 7.36 -16.10 -26.66
N ARG A 99 8.45 -15.48 -26.19
CA ARG A 99 9.31 -14.66 -27.04
C ARG A 99 10.21 -15.54 -27.89
N LYS A 100 10.21 -15.30 -29.19
CA LYS A 100 11.13 -15.89 -30.17
C LYS A 100 11.92 -14.78 -30.85
N GLN A 101 13.13 -14.51 -30.35
CA GLN A 101 14.00 -13.42 -30.82
C GLN A 101 13.30 -12.04 -30.74
N GLU A 102 12.88 -11.50 -31.89
CA GLU A 102 12.14 -10.23 -32.01
C GLU A 102 10.62 -10.42 -32.21
N SER A 103 10.14 -11.66 -32.18
CA SER A 103 8.73 -12.02 -32.42
C SER A 103 8.10 -12.70 -31.21
N TRP A 104 6.77 -12.72 -31.17
CA TRP A 104 6.00 -13.41 -30.14
C TRP A 104 5.16 -14.51 -30.76
N SER A 105 5.08 -15.66 -30.07
CA SER A 105 4.26 -16.79 -30.52
C SER A 105 3.31 -17.24 -29.41
N LEU A 106 2.05 -17.43 -29.77
CA LEU A 106 1.03 -17.95 -28.85
C LEU A 106 1.40 -19.38 -28.46
N LYS A 107 1.51 -19.62 -27.16
CA LYS A 107 1.71 -20.96 -26.59
C LYS A 107 0.44 -21.54 -26.01
N VAL A 108 -0.29 -20.71 -25.26
CA VAL A 108 -1.46 -21.15 -24.51
C VAL A 108 -2.58 -20.15 -24.69
N ARG A 109 -3.77 -20.66 -24.98
CA ARG A 109 -5.04 -19.95 -24.83
C ARG A 109 -5.99 -20.88 -24.09
N ARG A 110 -6.48 -20.49 -22.92
CA ARG A 110 -7.28 -21.40 -22.08
C ARG A 110 -8.31 -20.65 -21.21
N PRO A 111 -9.54 -21.17 -21.04
CA PRO A 111 -10.46 -20.68 -20.02
C PRO A 111 -9.95 -21.01 -18.61
N ILE A 112 -10.08 -20.06 -17.68
CA ILE A 112 -9.74 -20.25 -16.27
C ILE A 112 -10.98 -20.57 -15.45
N ALA A 113 -11.91 -19.61 -15.39
CA ALA A 113 -13.13 -19.72 -14.61
C ALA A 113 -14.15 -18.66 -15.05
N GLU A 114 -15.39 -18.85 -14.62
CA GLU A 114 -16.41 -17.80 -14.69
C GLU A 114 -16.08 -16.67 -13.70
N GLY A 115 -16.20 -15.42 -14.16
CA GLY A 115 -15.95 -14.24 -13.35
C GLY A 115 -15.92 -12.96 -14.17
N LYS A 116 -16.17 -11.83 -13.51
CA LYS A 116 -16.23 -10.51 -14.15
C LYS A 116 -14.86 -9.84 -14.21
N ALA A 117 -14.01 -10.05 -13.23
CA ALA A 117 -12.72 -9.38 -13.14
C ALA A 117 -11.69 -10.23 -12.41
N ILE A 118 -10.42 -9.85 -12.58
CA ILE A 118 -9.32 -10.39 -11.79
C ILE A 118 -9.12 -9.44 -10.60
N ASP A 119 -9.27 -10.00 -9.41
CA ASP A 119 -9.02 -9.30 -8.17
C ASP A 119 -7.51 -9.09 -8.01
N GLN A 120 -6.76 -10.18 -8.06
CA GLN A 120 -5.30 -10.19 -7.87
C GLN A 120 -4.66 -11.38 -8.56
N LEU A 121 -3.37 -11.26 -8.85
CA LEU A 121 -2.53 -12.33 -9.37
C LEU A 121 -1.26 -12.40 -8.53
N HIS A 122 -0.95 -13.60 -8.04
CA HIS A 122 0.29 -13.94 -7.36
C HIS A 122 1.04 -15.02 -8.13
N VAL A 123 2.34 -14.79 -8.34
CA VAL A 123 3.25 -15.76 -8.95
C VAL A 123 3.95 -16.52 -7.83
N VAL A 124 3.66 -17.81 -7.73
CA VAL A 124 4.27 -18.70 -6.73
C VAL A 124 5.46 -19.39 -7.37
N LEU A 125 6.66 -19.08 -6.85
CA LEU A 125 7.88 -19.71 -7.29
C LEU A 125 7.91 -21.16 -6.82
N ASN A 126 8.22 -22.09 -7.71
CA ASN A 126 8.43 -23.47 -7.34
C ASN A 126 9.92 -23.70 -7.02
N PRO A 127 10.28 -24.08 -5.78
CA PRO A 127 11.67 -24.34 -5.40
C PRO A 127 12.33 -25.46 -6.19
N MET A 128 11.54 -26.41 -6.71
CA MET A 128 12.03 -27.52 -7.54
C MET A 128 12.35 -27.10 -8.99
N LYS A 129 12.20 -25.83 -9.33
CA LYS A 129 12.56 -25.22 -10.64
C LYS A 129 11.94 -25.85 -11.87
N THR A 130 10.70 -26.33 -11.78
CA THR A 130 10.02 -26.98 -12.93
C THR A 130 9.06 -26.06 -13.67
N SER A 131 8.41 -25.13 -12.96
CA SER A 131 7.62 -24.02 -13.51
C SER A 131 7.08 -23.16 -12.37
N ASN A 132 6.84 -21.88 -12.63
CA ASN A 132 6.09 -21.01 -11.74
C ASN A 132 4.60 -21.29 -11.85
N GLN A 133 3.89 -21.20 -10.72
CA GLN A 133 2.45 -21.45 -10.63
C GLN A 133 1.72 -20.14 -10.33
N PHE A 134 0.43 -20.07 -10.62
CA PHE A 134 -0.37 -18.89 -10.31
C PHE A 134 -1.39 -19.16 -9.23
N VAL A 135 -1.57 -18.16 -8.37
CA VAL A 135 -2.73 -18.03 -7.50
C VAL A 135 -3.47 -16.78 -7.95
N ILE A 136 -4.68 -16.97 -8.46
CA ILE A 136 -5.49 -15.91 -9.05
C ILE A 136 -6.76 -15.73 -8.24
N GLY A 137 -7.02 -14.49 -7.86
CA GLY A 137 -8.30 -14.05 -7.32
C GLY A 137 -9.23 -13.65 -8.46
N ILE A 138 -10.39 -14.29 -8.57
CA ILE A 138 -11.42 -13.95 -9.56
C ILE A 138 -12.66 -13.42 -8.85
N SER A 139 -13.06 -12.22 -9.23
CA SER A 139 -14.26 -11.55 -8.70
C SER A 139 -15.46 -11.86 -9.56
N ASN A 140 -16.54 -12.32 -8.93
CA ASN A 140 -17.86 -12.39 -9.53
C ASN A 140 -18.88 -11.74 -8.59
N LEU A 141 -19.39 -10.57 -9.00
CA LEU A 141 -20.28 -9.74 -8.18
C LEU A 141 -19.66 -9.44 -6.81
N GLU A 142 -20.26 -9.94 -5.74
CA GLU A 142 -19.84 -9.73 -4.35
C GLU A 142 -18.93 -10.84 -3.82
N THR A 143 -18.56 -11.82 -4.66
CA THR A 143 -17.75 -12.96 -4.24
C THR A 143 -16.41 -12.96 -4.95
N ASN A 144 -15.32 -13.01 -4.19
CA ASN A 144 -14.01 -13.33 -4.72
C ASN A 144 -13.71 -14.80 -4.45
N THR A 145 -13.20 -15.49 -5.47
CA THR A 145 -12.79 -16.89 -5.39
C THR A 145 -11.33 -17.01 -5.78
N VAL A 146 -10.54 -17.71 -4.97
CA VAL A 146 -9.14 -18.00 -5.27
C VAL A 146 -9.02 -19.32 -6.04
N TYR A 147 -8.27 -19.27 -7.14
CA TYR A 147 -7.95 -20.40 -7.99
C TYR A 147 -6.43 -20.62 -8.00
N LEU A 148 -6.02 -21.88 -7.90
CA LEU A 148 -4.65 -22.32 -8.07
C LEU A 148 -4.48 -22.91 -9.46
N LEU A 149 -3.61 -22.33 -10.26
CA LEU A 149 -3.33 -22.75 -11.63
C LEU A 149 -1.93 -23.32 -11.69
N LYS A 150 -1.84 -24.59 -12.09
CA LYS A 150 -0.57 -25.29 -12.29
C LYS A 150 -0.33 -25.75 -13.71
N ASN A 151 0.93 -26.04 -14.02
CA ASN A 151 1.33 -26.61 -15.32
C ASN A 151 0.87 -25.72 -16.51
N LEU A 152 1.02 -24.40 -16.35
CA LEU A 152 0.45 -23.39 -17.24
C LEU A 152 0.82 -23.58 -18.72
N LEU A 153 2.08 -23.96 -18.98
CA LEU A 153 2.63 -24.16 -20.32
C LEU A 153 2.34 -25.55 -20.92
N GLN A 154 1.77 -26.47 -20.14
CA GLN A 154 1.43 -27.81 -20.62
C GLN A 154 0.10 -27.82 -21.41
N PRO A 155 -0.14 -28.83 -22.27
CA PRO A 155 -1.39 -28.98 -23.03
C PRO A 155 -2.64 -29.00 -22.15
N THR A 156 -2.49 -29.43 -20.89
CA THR A 156 -3.51 -29.38 -19.83
C THR A 156 -2.91 -28.67 -18.62
N ALA A 157 -3.60 -27.63 -18.10
CA ALA A 157 -3.27 -27.05 -16.80
C ALA A 157 -4.21 -27.62 -15.75
N ASP A 158 -3.70 -27.71 -14.53
CA ASP A 158 -4.52 -28.04 -13.37
C ASP A 158 -5.06 -26.73 -12.81
N ILE A 159 -6.37 -26.53 -12.94
CA ILE A 159 -7.07 -25.34 -12.46
C ILE A 159 -7.97 -25.77 -11.32
N THR A 160 -7.57 -25.42 -10.10
CA THR A 160 -8.26 -25.81 -8.88
C THR A 160 -8.95 -24.61 -8.28
N LYS A 161 -10.28 -24.65 -8.17
CA LYS A 161 -11.03 -23.73 -7.30
C LYS A 161 -10.71 -24.06 -5.85
N VAL A 162 -10.07 -23.15 -5.12
CA VAL A 162 -9.61 -23.41 -3.76
C VAL A 162 -10.67 -22.98 -2.75
N ASP A 163 -11.02 -21.69 -2.72
CA ASP A 163 -11.96 -21.16 -1.73
C ASP A 163 -12.50 -19.78 -2.12
N THR A 164 -13.47 -19.26 -1.36
CA THR A 164 -13.90 -17.86 -1.42
C THR A 164 -13.21 -17.02 -0.36
N TYR A 165 -13.10 -15.71 -0.58
CA TYR A 165 -12.48 -14.80 0.37
C TYR A 165 -13.01 -13.37 0.24
N ASP A 166 -12.79 -12.58 1.29
CA ASP A 166 -12.95 -11.12 1.29
C ASP A 166 -11.61 -10.39 1.31
N ARG A 167 -10.61 -10.98 1.97
CA ARG A 167 -9.19 -10.61 1.90
C ARG A 167 -8.33 -11.85 1.76
N VAL A 168 -7.16 -11.67 1.20
CA VAL A 168 -6.21 -12.74 0.92
C VAL A 168 -4.81 -12.17 1.00
N THR A 169 -3.91 -12.91 1.63
CA THR A 169 -2.49 -12.62 1.63
C THR A 169 -1.73 -13.91 1.43
N ILE A 170 -0.62 -13.82 0.70
CA ILE A 170 0.25 -14.95 0.37
C ILE A 170 1.64 -14.56 0.82
N ALA A 171 2.15 -15.28 1.82
CA ALA A 171 3.41 -14.96 2.47
C ALA A 171 3.95 -16.22 3.15
N ASP A 172 5.26 -16.28 3.32
CA ASP A 172 5.93 -17.29 4.15
C ASP A 172 5.75 -16.91 5.63
N LEU A 173 4.65 -17.34 6.26
CA LEU A 173 4.30 -17.05 7.66
C LEU A 173 5.11 -17.93 8.61
N ASN A 174 5.39 -19.18 8.22
CA ASN A 174 6.11 -20.14 9.04
C ASN A 174 7.65 -20.06 8.92
N GLN A 175 8.15 -19.23 8.01
CA GLN A 175 9.57 -19.00 7.70
C GLN A 175 10.30 -20.25 7.16
N ASP A 176 9.59 -21.13 6.45
CA ASP A 176 10.11 -22.35 5.82
C ASP A 176 10.50 -22.18 4.34
N GLN A 177 10.46 -20.94 3.82
CA GLN A 177 10.72 -20.55 2.44
C GLN A 177 9.66 -21.01 1.43
N GLN A 178 8.55 -21.58 1.89
CA GLN A 178 7.36 -21.85 1.08
C GLN A 178 6.30 -20.79 1.37
N GLN A 179 5.45 -20.53 0.37
CA GLN A 179 4.40 -19.54 0.53
C GLN A 179 3.17 -20.18 1.16
N ASP A 180 2.77 -19.66 2.31
CA ASP A 180 1.46 -19.93 2.90
C ASP A 180 0.40 -19.03 2.25
N MET A 181 -0.87 -19.39 2.41
CA MET A 181 -1.99 -18.53 2.01
C MET A 181 -2.97 -18.35 3.16
N LEU A 182 -3.31 -17.10 3.46
CA LEU A 182 -4.30 -16.75 4.46
C LEU A 182 -5.48 -16.06 3.78
N LEU A 183 -6.70 -16.44 4.15
CA LEU A 183 -7.93 -15.84 3.65
C LEU A 183 -8.78 -15.33 4.81
N LEU A 184 -9.26 -14.10 4.72
CA LEU A 184 -10.32 -13.60 5.58
C LEU A 184 -11.66 -13.90 4.92
N LYS A 185 -12.56 -14.50 5.68
CA LYS A 185 -13.98 -14.64 5.34
C LYS A 185 -14.81 -13.86 6.34
N LYS A 186 -15.39 -12.76 5.89
CA LYS A 186 -16.33 -11.94 6.66
C LYS A 186 -17.58 -12.78 6.93
N GLY A 187 -18.14 -12.62 8.13
CA GLY A 187 -19.22 -13.44 8.62
C GLY A 187 -19.43 -13.20 10.11
N ARG A 188 -20.31 -13.98 10.73
CA ARG A 188 -20.54 -13.95 12.18
C ARG A 188 -20.44 -15.38 12.73
N PRO A 189 -19.29 -15.81 13.28
CA PRO A 189 -18.02 -15.07 13.36
C PRO A 189 -17.30 -14.98 12.00
N ALA A 190 -16.44 -13.97 11.83
CA ALA A 190 -15.47 -13.99 10.74
C ALA A 190 -14.47 -15.14 10.93
N LYS A 191 -13.90 -15.62 9.83
CA LYS A 191 -12.97 -16.75 9.84
C LYS A 191 -11.69 -16.39 9.10
N VAL A 192 -10.58 -16.79 9.68
CA VAL A 192 -9.27 -16.82 9.03
C VAL A 192 -9.01 -18.25 8.59
N MET A 193 -8.87 -18.45 7.28
CA MET A 193 -8.44 -19.72 6.70
C MET A 193 -6.93 -19.66 6.49
N TYR A 194 -6.19 -20.60 7.06
CA TYR A 194 -4.76 -20.76 6.88
C TYR A 194 -4.49 -22.00 6.03
N TYR A 195 -3.75 -21.84 4.94
CA TYR A 195 -3.25 -22.90 4.08
C TYR A 195 -1.72 -22.91 4.20
N LYS A 196 -1.16 -23.98 4.75
CA LYS A 196 0.27 -24.12 5.05
C LYS A 196 1.16 -24.21 3.80
N ASP A 197 0.58 -24.58 2.67
CA ASP A 197 1.26 -24.52 1.39
C ASP A 197 0.22 -24.08 0.37
N VAL A 198 0.43 -22.92 -0.23
CA VAL A 198 -0.48 -22.39 -1.24
C VAL A 198 -0.58 -23.32 -2.46
N LEU A 199 0.45 -24.12 -2.73
CA LEU A 199 0.46 -25.12 -3.78
C LEU A 199 -0.24 -26.42 -3.36
N ASN A 200 -0.50 -26.66 -2.08
CA ASN A 200 -1.22 -27.81 -1.57
C ASN A 200 -2.39 -27.40 -0.66
N PRO A 201 -3.52 -26.97 -1.23
CA PRO A 201 -4.64 -26.43 -0.46
C PRO A 201 -5.41 -27.48 0.39
N SER A 202 -4.91 -28.72 0.45
CA SER A 202 -5.51 -29.80 1.25
C SER A 202 -5.23 -29.62 2.74
N ASP A 203 -4.03 -29.14 3.09
CA ASP A 203 -3.63 -28.88 4.47
C ASP A 203 -4.04 -27.46 4.86
N ARG A 204 -5.15 -27.36 5.59
CA ARG A 204 -5.73 -26.09 5.99
C ARG A 204 -6.31 -26.12 7.39
N GLN A 205 -6.31 -24.95 8.01
CA GLN A 205 -6.92 -24.69 9.30
C GLN A 205 -7.91 -23.53 9.17
N ALA A 206 -9.03 -23.61 9.89
CA ALA A 206 -9.94 -22.48 10.07
C ALA A 206 -9.86 -22.01 11.53
N VAL A 207 -9.66 -20.71 11.72
CA VAL A 207 -9.66 -20.06 13.03
C VAL A 207 -10.74 -18.98 13.03
N SER A 208 -11.55 -18.94 14.07
CA SER A 208 -12.56 -17.89 14.22
C SER A 208 -11.90 -16.61 14.73
N LEU A 209 -12.18 -15.49 14.08
CA LEU A 209 -11.94 -14.16 14.64
C LEU A 209 -13.20 -13.75 15.40
N VAL A 210 -13.06 -13.36 16.67
CA VAL A 210 -14.19 -12.95 17.49
C VAL A 210 -14.74 -11.61 17.00
N THR A 211 -15.76 -11.67 16.16
CA THR A 211 -16.42 -10.46 15.64
C THR A 211 -17.72 -10.16 16.39
N LYS A 212 -18.01 -8.87 16.58
CA LYS A 212 -19.25 -8.35 17.15
C LYS A 212 -20.12 -7.71 16.06
N GLU A 213 -21.37 -7.45 16.40
CA GLU A 213 -22.23 -6.61 15.57
C GLU A 213 -21.64 -5.19 15.50
N GLY A 214 -21.54 -4.65 14.29
CA GLY A 214 -20.92 -3.34 14.05
C GLY A 214 -19.45 -3.41 13.62
N ASP A 215 -18.82 -4.59 13.64
CA ASP A 215 -17.44 -4.74 13.14
C ASP A 215 -17.41 -4.52 11.62
N LEU A 216 -16.57 -3.58 11.18
CA LEU A 216 -16.38 -3.21 9.79
C LEU A 216 -14.96 -3.51 9.34
N PHE A 217 -14.83 -4.23 8.23
CA PHE A 217 -13.57 -4.54 7.56
C PHE A 217 -13.54 -3.77 6.23
N ALA A 218 -12.96 -2.57 6.23
CA ALA A 218 -12.82 -1.69 5.08
C ALA A 218 -11.73 -2.17 4.13
N ASP A 219 -11.80 -1.82 2.84
CA ASP A 219 -10.87 -2.31 1.79
C ASP A 219 -9.41 -1.93 1.99
N HIS A 220 -9.14 -0.91 2.78
CA HIS A 220 -7.81 -0.47 3.17
C HIS A 220 -7.38 -0.97 4.57
N ASP A 221 -8.21 -1.78 5.25
CA ASP A 221 -7.81 -2.41 6.51
C ASP A 221 -6.74 -3.48 6.29
N LEU A 222 -5.85 -3.60 7.28
CA LEU A 222 -4.75 -4.54 7.30
C LEU A 222 -5.26 -5.98 7.25
N PHE A 223 -4.65 -6.75 6.36
CA PHE A 223 -4.71 -8.20 6.32
C PHE A 223 -3.39 -8.73 5.77
N GLU A 224 -2.33 -8.57 6.55
CA GLU A 224 -0.94 -8.67 6.08
C GLU A 224 -0.08 -9.48 7.04
N VAL A 225 0.95 -10.15 6.49
CA VAL A 225 1.90 -10.93 7.28
C VAL A 225 3.23 -10.18 7.37
N ASP A 226 3.63 -9.83 8.59
CA ASP A 226 4.87 -9.11 8.84
C ASP A 226 5.66 -9.70 10.00
N SER A 227 6.90 -9.24 10.19
CA SER A 227 7.71 -9.51 11.38
C SER A 227 7.19 -8.64 12.53
N ILE A 228 6.80 -9.26 13.63
CA ILE A 228 6.02 -8.60 14.69
C ILE A 228 6.77 -8.43 16.02
N ASP A 229 7.96 -9.00 16.14
CA ASP A 229 8.76 -8.91 17.35
C ASP A 229 10.27 -8.82 17.06
N VAL A 230 11.04 -8.56 18.12
CA VAL A 230 12.51 -8.48 18.09
C VAL A 230 13.22 -9.75 17.59
N SER A 231 12.55 -10.90 17.64
CA SER A 231 13.06 -12.17 17.09
C SER A 231 12.73 -12.33 15.60
N LYS A 232 12.03 -11.35 15.02
CA LYS A 232 11.48 -11.36 13.66
C LYS A 232 10.56 -12.55 13.41
N LYS A 233 9.84 -12.97 14.45
CA LYS A 233 8.75 -13.93 14.28
C LYS A 233 7.67 -13.28 13.43
N ARG A 234 7.11 -14.04 12.50
CA ARG A 234 6.04 -13.54 11.64
C ARG A 234 4.66 -13.74 12.24
N GLY A 235 3.77 -12.79 11.96
CA GLY A 235 2.38 -12.83 12.38
C GLY A 235 1.47 -12.21 11.33
N LEU A 236 0.22 -12.67 11.29
CA LEU A 236 -0.83 -12.04 10.51
C LEU A 236 -1.48 -10.94 11.36
N LEU A 237 -1.42 -9.71 10.85
CA LEU A 237 -2.13 -8.56 11.40
C LEU A 237 -3.46 -8.39 10.67
N ILE A 238 -4.54 -8.28 11.44
CA ILE A 238 -5.88 -8.00 10.93
C ILE A 238 -6.41 -6.75 11.61
N SER A 239 -6.69 -5.69 10.85
CA SER A 239 -7.39 -4.54 11.39
C SER A 239 -8.88 -4.54 11.03
N PHE A 240 -9.67 -3.93 11.88
CA PHE A 240 -11.08 -3.66 11.64
C PHE A 240 -11.56 -2.53 12.55
N THR A 241 -12.72 -1.97 12.25
CA THR A 241 -13.30 -0.87 13.02
C THR A 241 -14.47 -1.36 13.85
N ARG A 242 -14.53 -0.94 15.11
CA ARG A 242 -15.67 -1.19 16.01
C ARG A 242 -15.84 0.03 16.91
N ASP A 243 -17.06 0.53 17.05
CA ASP A 243 -17.39 1.68 17.91
C ASP A 243 -16.49 2.92 17.69
N ALA A 244 -16.18 3.21 16.41
CA ALA A 244 -15.28 4.28 15.96
C ALA A 244 -13.81 4.14 16.44
N ALA A 245 -13.43 3.02 17.03
CA ALA A 245 -12.05 2.65 17.33
C ALA A 245 -11.52 1.67 16.29
N MET A 246 -10.21 1.75 16.05
CA MET A 246 -9.49 0.75 15.27
C MET A 246 -9.07 -0.39 16.19
N HIS A 247 -9.37 -1.61 15.79
CA HIS A 247 -8.96 -2.84 16.46
C HIS A 247 -7.91 -3.54 15.62
N VAL A 248 -6.88 -4.09 16.25
CA VAL A 248 -5.86 -4.92 15.60
C VAL A 248 -5.79 -6.26 16.31
N ALA A 249 -6.11 -7.33 15.58
CA ALA A 249 -5.90 -8.70 16.01
C ALA A 249 -4.59 -9.24 15.42
N LEU A 250 -3.83 -9.96 16.25
CA LEU A 250 -2.61 -10.64 15.83
C LEU A 250 -2.86 -12.15 15.82
N PHE A 251 -2.46 -12.82 14.75
CA PHE A 251 -2.40 -14.28 14.68
C PHE A 251 -0.96 -14.73 14.46
N GLN A 252 -0.58 -15.81 15.13
CA GLN A 252 0.75 -16.42 15.02
C GLN A 252 0.62 -17.92 14.85
N LEU A 253 1.72 -18.55 14.41
CA LEU A 253 1.85 -19.98 14.49
C LEU A 253 2.37 -20.39 15.88
N ASP A 254 1.66 -21.33 16.48
CA ASP A 254 2.03 -22.06 17.68
C ASP A 254 1.98 -23.56 17.39
N GLU A 255 3.12 -24.25 17.52
CA GLU A 255 3.29 -25.65 17.14
C GLU A 255 2.73 -25.99 15.73
N GLY A 256 2.89 -25.06 14.78
CA GLY A 256 2.42 -25.21 13.39
C GLY A 256 0.92 -24.98 13.18
N ARG A 257 0.18 -24.55 14.21
CA ARG A 257 -1.22 -24.17 14.13
C ARG A 257 -1.37 -22.66 14.24
N LEU A 258 -2.23 -22.08 13.41
CA LEU A 258 -2.59 -20.68 13.52
C LEU A 258 -3.45 -20.48 14.77
N VAL A 259 -3.06 -19.54 15.62
CA VAL A 259 -3.78 -19.15 16.83
C VAL A 259 -3.86 -17.62 16.90
N GLN A 260 -4.96 -17.10 17.45
CA GLN A 260 -5.03 -15.68 17.77
C GLN A 260 -4.18 -15.43 19.02
N HIS A 261 -3.23 -14.50 18.91
CA HIS A 261 -2.41 -14.09 20.04
C HIS A 261 -3.22 -13.21 20.98
N THR A 262 -2.99 -13.36 22.28
CA THR A 262 -3.60 -12.51 23.32
C THR A 262 -2.51 -11.82 24.10
N PHE A 263 -2.60 -10.51 24.19
CA PHE A 263 -1.70 -9.70 24.97
C PHE A 263 -2.19 -9.58 26.41
N GLY A 264 -1.73 -10.50 27.26
CA GLY A 264 -2.29 -10.69 28.59
C GLY A 264 -3.77 -11.08 28.52
N ASN A 265 -4.66 -10.21 29.00
CA ASN A 265 -6.12 -10.44 28.98
C ASN A 265 -6.81 -9.81 27.75
N GLN A 266 -6.06 -9.20 26.83
CA GLN A 266 -6.63 -8.53 25.65
C GLN A 266 -6.36 -9.35 24.39
N ALA A 267 -7.41 -9.63 23.62
CA ALA A 267 -7.29 -10.37 22.35
C ALA A 267 -6.98 -9.47 21.14
N GLU A 268 -7.05 -8.15 21.34
CA GLU A 268 -6.98 -7.12 20.31
C GLU A 268 -6.32 -5.88 20.92
N ILE A 269 -5.54 -5.16 20.12
CA ILE A 269 -5.06 -3.80 20.43
C ILE A 269 -6.14 -2.83 19.96
N VAL A 270 -6.47 -1.83 20.77
CA VAL A 270 -7.56 -0.89 20.49
C VAL A 270 -7.03 0.54 20.49
N GLU A 271 -7.19 1.21 19.35
CA GLU A 271 -6.75 2.58 19.14
C GLU A 271 -7.93 3.50 18.84
N PRO A 272 -7.97 4.72 19.43
CA PRO A 272 -9.12 5.61 19.31
C PRO A 272 -9.31 6.20 17.91
N MET A 273 -8.32 6.08 17.02
CA MET A 273 -8.39 6.51 15.62
C MET A 273 -7.60 5.55 14.73
N TYR A 274 -7.86 5.60 13.42
CA TYR A 274 -7.14 4.82 12.41
C TYR A 274 -5.64 5.11 12.43
N THR A 275 -4.87 4.21 13.04
CA THR A 275 -3.41 4.31 13.13
C THR A 275 -2.79 2.94 12.97
N TYR A 276 -2.53 2.57 11.73
CA TYR A 276 -2.03 1.24 11.42
C TYR A 276 -0.62 0.98 12.00
N PRO A 277 -0.38 -0.24 12.49
CA PRO A 277 0.97 -0.75 12.66
C PRO A 277 1.79 -0.57 11.37
N LYS A 278 3.05 -0.18 11.52
CA LYS A 278 3.99 0.00 10.39
C LYS A 278 5.43 -0.02 10.90
N ASP A 279 6.35 -0.45 10.05
CA ASP A 279 7.80 -0.35 10.29
C ASP A 279 8.25 1.12 10.16
N VAL A 280 8.42 1.81 11.30
CA VAL A 280 8.72 3.26 11.32
C VAL A 280 10.19 3.56 11.17
N ASP A 281 11.06 2.69 11.68
CA ASP A 281 12.51 2.89 11.69
C ASP A 281 13.26 2.06 10.63
N LYS A 282 12.53 1.25 9.86
CA LYS A 282 12.99 0.43 8.73
C LYS A 282 13.91 -0.70 9.15
N ASP A 283 13.74 -1.23 10.35
CA ASP A 283 14.51 -2.37 10.84
C ASP A 283 13.94 -3.73 10.39
N GLY A 284 12.79 -3.71 9.71
CA GLY A 284 12.07 -4.88 9.21
C GLY A 284 11.20 -5.55 10.27
N ILE A 285 10.83 -4.83 11.34
CA ILE A 285 9.83 -5.21 12.34
C ILE A 285 8.72 -4.15 12.30
N VAL A 286 7.47 -4.58 12.47
CA VAL A 286 6.32 -3.68 12.52
C VAL A 286 6.15 -3.12 13.94
N GLU A 287 6.03 -1.80 14.06
CA GLU A 287 5.67 -1.16 15.32
C GLU A 287 4.15 -1.02 15.45
N PHE A 288 3.65 -1.31 16.65
CA PHE A 288 2.26 -1.09 17.02
C PHE A 288 2.06 0.35 17.48
N ALA A 289 1.08 1.03 16.90
CA ALA A 289 0.78 2.41 17.23
C ALA A 289 -0.09 2.50 18.49
N HIS A 290 0.14 3.55 19.28
CA HIS A 290 -0.70 3.97 20.39
C HIS A 290 -0.93 5.48 20.36
N GLN A 291 -2.18 5.90 20.38
CA GLN A 291 -2.54 7.31 20.44
C GLN A 291 -2.95 7.75 21.84
N TYR A 292 -2.31 8.81 22.33
CA TYR A 292 -2.66 9.42 23.60
C TYR A 292 -2.65 10.95 23.53
N THR A 293 -3.43 11.59 24.41
CA THR A 293 -3.30 13.04 24.63
C THR A 293 -2.38 13.29 25.81
N PRO A 294 -1.25 14.00 25.61
CA PRO A 294 -0.37 14.35 26.72
C PRO A 294 -1.08 15.19 27.77
N LYS A 295 -0.67 15.04 29.03
CA LYS A 295 -1.17 15.86 30.14
C LYS A 295 -0.92 17.34 29.84
N ASN A 296 -1.87 18.19 30.24
CA ASN A 296 -1.81 19.64 30.03
C ASN A 296 -1.84 20.12 28.57
N SER A 297 -2.13 19.24 27.61
CA SER A 297 -2.29 19.69 26.21
C SER A 297 -3.50 20.61 26.09
N SER A 298 -3.35 21.71 25.34
CA SER A 298 -4.42 22.65 25.04
C SER A 298 -4.63 22.81 23.54
N GLY A 299 -5.88 23.01 23.15
CA GLY A 299 -6.30 23.15 21.78
C GLY A 299 -7.79 22.87 21.63
N PRO A 300 -8.26 22.59 20.42
CA PRO A 300 -9.62 22.12 20.16
C PRO A 300 -10.00 20.92 21.04
N ILE A 301 -11.32 20.73 21.22
CA ILE A 301 -11.89 19.62 22.00
C ILE A 301 -12.42 18.52 21.07
N GLY A 302 -12.63 17.32 21.61
CA GLY A 302 -13.18 16.20 20.84
C GLY A 302 -12.12 15.52 19.95
N GLU A 303 -12.46 15.32 18.68
CA GLU A 303 -11.59 14.65 17.68
C GLU A 303 -10.36 15.49 17.33
N ASP A 304 -10.48 16.82 17.36
CA ASP A 304 -9.40 17.76 17.05
C ASP A 304 -8.43 18.01 18.22
N LYS A 305 -8.63 17.30 19.35
CA LYS A 305 -7.74 17.41 20.50
C LYS A 305 -6.35 16.92 20.12
N PRO A 306 -5.27 17.65 20.47
CA PRO A 306 -3.90 17.20 20.17
C PRO A 306 -3.62 15.80 20.72
N ARG A 307 -3.12 14.92 19.84
CA ARG A 307 -2.75 13.54 20.16
C ARG A 307 -1.33 13.28 19.65
N ILE A 308 -0.55 12.61 20.48
CA ILE A 308 0.70 12.00 20.05
C ILE A 308 0.38 10.58 19.60
N THR A 309 0.95 10.18 18.47
CA THR A 309 1.07 8.78 18.08
C THR A 309 2.44 8.27 18.49
N ALA A 310 2.47 7.26 19.33
CA ALA A 310 3.68 6.55 19.73
C ALA A 310 3.71 5.17 19.06
N TYR A 311 4.85 4.78 18.52
CA TYR A 311 5.08 3.51 17.85
C TYR A 311 5.99 2.63 18.69
N TYR A 312 5.55 1.40 18.96
CA TYR A 312 6.24 0.48 19.85
C TYR A 312 6.55 -0.85 19.18
N THR A 313 7.77 -1.33 19.34
CA THR A 313 8.15 -2.70 18.98
C THR A 313 7.77 -3.65 20.11
N TRP A 314 7.11 -4.77 19.79
CA TRP A 314 6.83 -5.82 20.76
C TRP A 314 8.07 -6.70 20.98
N ASN A 315 8.40 -6.99 22.23
CA ASN A 315 9.54 -7.83 22.61
C ASN A 315 9.21 -9.33 22.69
N GLY A 316 7.96 -9.72 22.38
CA GLY A 316 7.47 -11.11 22.45
C GLY A 316 6.97 -11.55 23.83
N LEU A 317 6.97 -10.67 24.83
CA LEU A 317 6.48 -10.98 26.18
C LEU A 317 5.08 -10.40 26.43
N ASP A 318 4.22 -11.21 27.04
CA ASP A 318 2.86 -10.83 27.44
C ASP A 318 2.81 -10.38 28.91
N VAL A 319 3.47 -9.27 29.21
CA VAL A 319 3.54 -8.73 30.58
C VAL A 319 2.57 -7.55 30.72
N ALA A 320 1.69 -7.63 31.72
CA ALA A 320 0.81 -6.51 32.06
C ALA A 320 1.54 -5.45 32.91
N PRO A 321 1.27 -4.14 32.70
CA PRO A 321 0.35 -3.59 31.71
C PRO A 321 0.96 -3.59 30.30
N PHE A 322 0.10 -3.89 29.33
CA PHE A 322 0.42 -4.26 27.95
C PHE A 322 1.52 -3.40 27.32
N LEU A 323 1.33 -2.07 27.24
CA LEU A 323 2.27 -1.15 26.59
C LEU A 323 3.51 -0.76 27.43
N GLU A 324 3.61 -1.17 28.70
CA GLU A 324 4.71 -0.73 29.57
C GLU A 324 5.81 -1.80 29.76
N SER A 325 5.49 -3.09 29.56
CA SER A 325 6.42 -4.17 29.90
C SER A 325 6.78 -5.11 28.73
N GLY A 326 5.91 -5.20 27.73
CA GLY A 326 6.17 -5.96 26.50
C GLY A 326 6.64 -5.12 25.33
N PHE A 327 6.63 -3.79 25.46
CA PHE A 327 6.72 -2.87 24.32
C PHE A 327 7.81 -1.83 24.55
N GLU A 328 8.62 -1.61 23.53
CA GLU A 328 9.69 -0.62 23.53
C GLU A 328 9.34 0.50 22.56
N LEU A 329 9.35 1.74 23.05
CA LEU A 329 9.06 2.92 22.23
C LEU A 329 10.16 3.14 21.18
N ARG A 330 9.76 3.25 19.91
CA ARG A 330 10.66 3.55 18.78
C ARG A 330 10.53 4.98 18.30
N GLU A 331 9.31 5.47 18.12
CA GLU A 331 9.05 6.80 17.59
C GLU A 331 7.82 7.41 18.27
N GLU A 332 7.86 8.72 18.50
CA GLU A 332 6.65 9.52 18.75
C GLU A 332 6.51 10.57 17.66
N GLN A 333 5.27 10.87 17.29
CA GLN A 333 4.98 11.92 16.34
C GLN A 333 3.66 12.62 16.66
N TYR A 334 3.59 13.89 16.28
CA TYR A 334 2.35 14.66 16.25
C TYR A 334 1.89 14.81 14.80
N ILE A 335 0.65 14.45 14.52
CA ILE A 335 0.02 14.64 13.21
C ILE A 335 -1.01 15.76 13.35
N ASP A 336 -0.85 16.81 12.55
CA ASP A 336 -1.84 17.87 12.41
C ASP A 336 -2.53 17.74 11.05
N LEU A 337 -3.74 17.16 11.05
CA LEU A 337 -4.53 16.96 9.84
C LEU A 337 -5.15 18.27 9.31
N GLU A 338 -5.33 19.28 10.16
CA GLU A 338 -5.86 20.58 9.74
C GLU A 338 -4.82 21.33 8.89
N TYR A 339 -3.56 21.26 9.32
CA TYR A 339 -2.43 21.91 8.66
C TYR A 339 -1.58 20.94 7.82
N ASN A 340 -1.99 19.70 7.62
CA ASN A 340 -1.34 18.68 6.77
C ASN A 340 0.16 18.51 7.02
N PHE A 341 0.58 18.43 8.29
CA PHE A 341 1.97 18.13 8.62
C PHE A 341 2.11 17.07 9.71
N VAL A 342 3.27 16.45 9.73
CA VAL A 342 3.72 15.50 10.76
C VAL A 342 4.98 16.07 11.39
N MET A 343 5.04 16.11 12.72
CA MET A 343 6.24 16.42 13.49
C MET A 343 6.71 15.16 14.21
N ARG A 344 7.84 14.59 13.78
CA ARG A 344 8.49 13.47 14.44
C ARG A 344 9.33 13.94 15.62
N PHE A 345 9.15 13.32 16.77
CA PHE A 345 9.82 13.78 17.98
C PHE A 345 11.24 13.23 18.03
N PRO A 346 12.25 14.08 18.30
CA PRO A 346 13.56 13.61 18.69
C PRO A 346 13.46 12.66 19.89
N ALA A 347 14.31 11.63 19.95
CA ALA A 347 14.27 10.66 21.05
C ALA A 347 14.33 11.30 22.46
N ARG A 348 15.00 12.45 22.61
CA ARG A 348 15.06 13.19 23.90
C ARG A 348 13.72 13.76 24.39
N TRP A 349 12.74 13.90 23.50
CA TRP A 349 11.39 14.42 23.77
C TRP A 349 10.39 13.33 24.13
N ALA A 350 10.75 12.06 23.90
CA ALA A 350 9.86 10.93 24.11
C ALA A 350 9.16 11.01 25.47
N THR A 351 7.84 10.97 25.48
CA THR A 351 6.95 11.05 26.65
C THR A 351 7.01 12.34 27.47
N ARG A 352 7.81 13.33 27.06
CA ARG A 352 8.08 14.57 27.81
C ARG A 352 7.35 15.77 27.28
N GLU A 353 6.79 15.70 26.09
CA GLU A 353 6.16 16.86 25.45
C GLU A 353 4.67 16.94 25.73
N THR A 354 4.17 18.17 25.82
CA THR A 354 2.75 18.49 25.73
C THR A 354 2.54 19.48 24.60
N ILE A 355 1.32 19.52 24.07
CA ILE A 355 1.02 20.29 22.86
C ILE A 355 0.08 21.45 23.20
N ASP A 356 0.50 22.67 22.87
CA ASP A 356 -0.37 23.86 22.86
C ASP A 356 -0.62 24.30 21.42
N LYS A 357 -1.80 23.98 20.90
CA LYS A 357 -2.27 24.42 19.58
C LYS A 357 -3.24 25.57 19.75
N LYS A 358 -2.84 26.76 19.32
CA LYS A 358 -3.66 27.99 19.35
C LYS A 358 -3.52 28.74 18.03
N ASP A 359 -4.65 29.06 17.43
CA ASP A 359 -4.73 29.72 16.12
C ASP A 359 -3.87 28.97 15.08
N ASN A 360 -2.88 29.65 14.51
CA ASN A 360 -1.96 29.12 13.52
C ASN A 360 -0.60 28.72 14.11
N ARG A 361 -0.50 28.57 15.43
CA ARG A 361 0.73 28.20 16.14
C ARG A 361 0.56 26.91 16.91
N ILE A 362 1.56 26.05 16.77
CA ILE A 362 1.67 24.79 17.50
C ILE A 362 2.97 24.83 18.28
N ARG A 363 2.87 24.64 19.60
CA ARG A 363 4.01 24.58 20.52
C ARG A 363 4.13 23.21 21.13
N PHE A 364 5.38 22.73 21.16
CA PHE A 364 5.80 21.55 21.90
C PHE A 364 6.49 22.05 23.16
N ILE A 365 5.89 21.72 24.30
CA ILE A 365 6.27 22.21 25.61
C ILE A 365 6.75 21.04 26.46
N ASN A 366 7.99 21.14 26.93
CA ASN A 366 8.59 20.16 27.81
C ASN A 366 7.89 20.18 29.18
N GLN A 367 7.28 19.06 29.58
CA GLN A 367 6.49 18.93 30.80
C GLN A 367 7.32 19.06 32.10
N GLU A 368 8.62 18.79 32.04
CA GLU A 368 9.50 18.87 33.21
C GLU A 368 9.96 20.31 33.47
N THR A 369 10.23 21.07 32.40
CA THR A 369 10.80 22.43 32.49
C THR A 369 9.80 23.54 32.23
N ASN A 370 8.63 23.23 31.65
CA ASN A 370 7.67 24.16 31.05
C ASN A 370 8.27 25.06 29.94
N GLY A 371 9.44 24.70 29.40
CA GLY A 371 10.06 25.39 28.28
C GLY A 371 9.40 25.02 26.95
N ILE A 372 9.42 25.94 25.98
CA ILE A 372 9.00 25.66 24.60
C ILE A 372 10.20 25.09 23.85
N ASP A 373 10.18 23.77 23.66
CA ASP A 373 11.23 23.04 22.96
C ASP A 373 11.17 23.28 21.45
N PHE A 374 9.97 23.49 20.90
CA PHE A 374 9.75 23.88 19.51
C PHE A 374 8.42 24.60 19.30
N GLU A 375 8.42 25.60 18.41
CA GLU A 375 7.22 26.30 17.96
C GLU A 375 7.24 26.38 16.44
N ILE A 376 6.12 26.00 15.83
CA ILE A 376 5.86 26.13 14.40
C ILE A 376 4.67 27.06 14.20
N GLU A 377 4.83 28.02 13.29
CA GLU A 377 3.74 28.86 12.81
C GLU A 377 3.38 28.45 11.38
N VAL A 378 2.09 28.24 11.15
CA VAL A 378 1.53 27.85 9.86
C VAL A 378 0.88 29.08 9.22
N ILE A 379 1.23 29.41 7.98
CA ILE A 379 0.73 30.61 7.30
C ILE A 379 0.08 30.19 5.98
N PRO A 380 -1.17 30.59 5.69
CA PRO A 380 -1.76 30.39 4.38
C PRO A 380 -0.85 30.92 3.28
N LYS A 381 -0.63 30.14 2.22
CA LYS A 381 0.37 30.43 1.19
C LYS A 381 0.14 31.77 0.50
N ASN A 382 -1.12 32.16 0.31
CA ASN A 382 -1.52 33.44 -0.25
C ASN A 382 -1.32 34.64 0.71
N GLN A 383 -1.06 34.38 1.99
CA GLN A 383 -0.80 35.39 3.02
C GLN A 383 0.68 35.43 3.44
N TYR A 384 1.51 34.49 2.94
CA TYR A 384 2.91 34.43 3.30
C TYR A 384 3.71 35.59 2.70
N ILE A 385 4.33 36.37 3.57
CA ILE A 385 5.29 37.42 3.22
C ILE A 385 6.60 37.08 3.90
N ALA A 386 7.68 37.00 3.12
CA ALA A 386 9.01 36.73 3.65
C ALA A 386 9.41 37.81 4.67
N SER A 387 9.91 37.37 5.83
CA SER A 387 10.35 38.23 6.92
C SER A 387 11.74 37.79 7.38
N PRO A 388 12.65 38.72 7.71
CA PRO A 388 13.97 38.37 8.25
C PRO A 388 13.87 37.71 9.64
N GLN A 389 12.73 37.81 10.33
CA GLN A 389 12.51 37.23 11.65
C GLN A 389 11.99 35.78 11.60
N LYS A 390 11.55 35.30 10.42
CA LYS A 390 10.94 33.98 10.27
C LYS A 390 11.65 33.20 9.17
N LYS A 391 11.98 31.95 9.45
CA LYS A 391 12.56 31.05 8.47
C LYS A 391 11.52 30.05 8.00
N LYS A 392 11.36 29.94 6.68
CA LYS A 392 10.56 28.88 6.06
C LYS A 392 11.29 27.54 6.17
N ILE A 393 10.65 26.56 6.78
CA ILE A 393 11.19 25.19 6.93
C ILE A 393 10.55 24.19 5.97
N LYS A 394 9.27 24.40 5.63
CA LYS A 394 8.51 23.61 4.65
C LYS A 394 7.51 24.48 3.91
N GLU A 395 7.05 23.99 2.77
CA GLU A 395 6.00 24.58 1.96
C GLU A 395 5.13 23.47 1.39
N GLY A 396 3.83 23.53 1.67
CA GLY A 396 2.83 22.63 1.12
C GLY A 396 2.04 23.29 -0.02
N ILE A 397 0.91 22.66 -0.34
CA ILE A 397 -0.04 23.17 -1.34
C ILE A 397 -0.68 24.47 -0.82
N ASP A 398 -1.25 24.43 0.38
CA ASP A 398 -2.05 25.53 0.94
C ASP A 398 -1.31 26.38 1.97
N TYR A 399 -0.24 25.85 2.57
CA TYR A 399 0.42 26.47 3.73
C TYR A 399 1.94 26.58 3.57
N VAL A 400 2.50 27.57 4.27
CA VAL A 400 3.93 27.77 4.48
C VAL A 400 4.21 27.61 5.98
N TYR A 401 5.20 26.80 6.32
CA TYR A 401 5.53 26.47 7.70
C TYR A 401 6.82 27.19 8.09
N VAL A 402 6.76 27.98 9.17
CA VAL A 402 7.85 28.86 9.56
C VAL A 402 8.19 28.75 11.04
N VAL A 403 9.44 29.05 11.36
CA VAL A 403 9.98 29.09 12.73
C VAL A 403 10.70 30.42 12.98
N ASP A 404 10.83 30.81 14.24
CA ASP A 404 11.55 32.02 14.65
C ASP A 404 13.07 31.85 14.47
N VAL A 405 13.71 32.78 13.75
CA VAL A 405 15.18 32.74 13.51
C VAL A 405 16.02 32.97 14.76
N THR A 406 15.45 33.56 15.81
CA THR A 406 16.13 33.84 17.08
C THR A 406 16.17 32.64 18.02
N LYS A 407 15.46 31.56 17.65
CA LYS A 407 15.40 30.29 18.39
C LYS A 407 16.18 29.22 17.64
N PRO A 408 16.76 28.23 18.34
CA PRO A 408 17.51 27.13 17.70
C PRO A 408 16.59 26.09 17.06
N TYR A 409 15.43 26.49 16.52
CA TYR A 409 14.39 25.60 16.00
C TYR A 409 14.72 25.01 14.64
N GLU A 410 15.71 25.56 13.93
CA GLU A 410 16.14 25.04 12.64
C GLU A 410 16.61 23.58 12.69
N GLU A 411 17.15 23.12 13.82
CA GLU A 411 17.60 21.74 13.98
C GLU A 411 16.45 20.72 13.83
N TYR A 412 15.21 21.13 14.05
CA TYR A 412 14.02 20.29 13.95
C TYR A 412 13.32 20.38 12.59
N ALA A 413 13.82 21.19 11.65
CA ALA A 413 13.18 21.37 10.35
C ALA A 413 13.06 20.05 9.56
N ALA A 414 14.02 19.13 9.74
CA ALA A 414 14.01 17.80 9.11
C ALA A 414 12.93 16.87 9.69
N ASN A 415 12.49 17.13 10.92
CA ASN A 415 11.49 16.33 11.61
C ASN A 415 10.06 16.72 11.22
N VAL A 416 9.88 17.85 10.54
CA VAL A 416 8.60 18.28 10.00
C VAL A 416 8.47 17.78 8.57
N THR A 417 7.50 16.90 8.32
CA THR A 417 7.13 16.42 6.98
C THR A 417 5.69 16.80 6.67
N LEU A 418 5.33 16.82 5.39
CA LEU A 418 3.93 16.97 4.99
C LEU A 418 3.26 15.60 5.08
N VAL A 419 1.96 15.58 5.36
CA VAL A 419 1.16 14.34 5.23
C VAL A 419 1.14 13.96 3.75
N GLU A 420 1.47 12.71 3.45
CA GLU A 420 1.50 12.16 2.08
C GLU A 420 0.11 11.87 1.52
#